data_AF-A0A7S1RH11-F1
#
_entry.id   AF-A0A7S1RH11-F1
#
_cell.length_a   1.000
_cell.length_b   1.000
_cell.length_c   1.000
_cell.angle_alpha   90.00
_cell.angle_beta   90.00
_cell.angle_gamma   90.00
#
_symmetry.space_group_name_H-M   'P 1'
#
loop_
_entity.id
_entity.type
_entity.pdbx_description
1 polymer ?
#
loop_
_entity_poly.entity_id
_entity_poly.type
_entity_poly.pdbx_seq_one_letter_code
_entity_poly.pdbx_strand_id
1 'polypeptide(L)'
;MGRVPGFPSDGAVALAACGASVELAVAEAGLVTRRKLSVADFLADEGLNDANYVLTSLTVPSLKDRHFHSFKHANNKANAHSIVSGAFCTGLTAA
;
A
#
# COMPACT_ATOMS: atom_id res chain seq x y z
N MET A 1 14.49 -0.96 -2.93
CA MET A 1 13.59 -2.10 -2.65
C MET A 1 12.33 -1.86 -3.47
N GLY A 2 12.15 -2.62 -4.54
CA GLY A 2 11.01 -2.48 -5.47
C GLY A 2 9.76 -3.24 -5.02
N ARG A 3 8.68 -3.10 -5.77
CA ARG A 3 7.44 -3.87 -5.58
C ARG A 3 7.72 -5.36 -5.81
N VAL A 4 7.17 -6.24 -4.97
CA VAL A 4 7.19 -7.70 -5.20
C VAL A 4 5.79 -8.10 -5.69
N PRO A 5 5.65 -8.53 -6.96
CA PRO A 5 4.37 -9.00 -7.49
C PRO A 5 3.78 -10.11 -6.60
N GLY A 6 2.50 -10.00 -6.27
CA GLY A 6 1.77 -11.02 -5.51
C GLY A 6 2.13 -11.15 -4.02
N PHE A 7 3.04 -10.34 -3.49
CA PHE A 7 3.41 -10.39 -2.06
C PHE A 7 3.43 -8.99 -1.43
N PRO A 8 2.26 -8.44 -1.06
CA PRO A 8 2.21 -7.14 -0.39
C PRO A 8 2.87 -7.25 0.98
N SER A 9 3.76 -6.31 1.30
CA SER A 9 4.35 -6.22 2.64
C SER A 9 3.27 -5.89 3.69
N ASP A 10 3.55 -6.19 4.96
CA ASP A 10 2.62 -5.88 6.06
C ASP A 10 2.19 -4.40 6.08
N GLY A 11 3.13 -3.51 5.78
CA GLY A 11 2.86 -2.08 5.66
C GLY A 11 1.92 -1.76 4.49
N ALA A 12 2.09 -2.42 3.34
CA ALA A 12 1.24 -2.21 2.18
C ALA A 12 -0.20 -2.70 2.44
N VAL A 13 -0.37 -3.82 3.14
CA VAL A 13 -1.68 -4.33 3.60
C VAL A 13 -2.36 -3.32 4.52
N ALA A 14 -1.64 -2.81 5.52
CA ALA A 14 -2.17 -1.80 6.45
C ALA A 14 -2.59 -0.50 5.75
N LEU A 15 -1.74 -0.01 4.84
CA LEU A 15 -1.99 1.22 4.08
C LEU A 15 -3.17 1.06 3.12
N ALA A 16 -3.28 -0.07 2.43
CA ALA A 16 -4.41 -0.38 1.56
C ALA A 16 -5.73 -0.39 2.35
N ALA A 17 -5.75 -1.04 3.52
CA ALA A 17 -6.95 -1.13 4.35
C ALA A 17 -7.50 0.25 4.76
N CYS A 18 -6.64 1.24 5.02
CA CYS A 18 -7.07 2.59 5.39
C CYS A 18 -7.31 3.54 4.21
N GLY A 19 -7.23 3.07 2.97
CA GLY A 19 -7.42 3.90 1.79
C GLY A 19 -6.31 4.92 1.57
N ALA A 20 -5.07 4.57 1.91
CA ALA A 20 -3.92 5.40 1.60
C ALA A 20 -3.72 5.52 0.07
N SER A 21 -3.05 6.59 -0.34
CA SER A 21 -2.72 6.85 -1.75
C SER A 21 -1.23 7.13 -1.93
N VAL A 22 -0.69 6.76 -3.08
CA VAL A 22 0.68 7.05 -3.49
C VAL A 22 0.68 7.99 -4.68
N GLU A 23 1.72 8.81 -4.78
CA GLU A 23 2.04 9.53 -6.00
C GLU A 23 3.32 8.97 -6.60
N LEU A 24 3.29 8.81 -7.92
CA LEU A 24 4.37 8.26 -8.72
C LEU A 24 4.79 9.31 -9.75
N ALA A 25 6.09 9.46 -9.95
CA ALA A 25 6.65 10.04 -11.16
C ALA A 25 6.98 8.90 -12.13
N VAL A 26 6.37 8.87 -13.31
CA VAL A 26 6.56 7.83 -14.33
C VAL A 26 7.25 8.45 -15.53
N ALA A 27 8.39 7.87 -15.92
CA ALA A 27 9.16 8.28 -17.09
C ALA A 27 8.84 7.38 -18.29
N GLU A 28 8.28 7.97 -19.34
CA GLU A 28 7.90 7.27 -20.56
C GLU A 28 8.18 8.17 -21.77
N ALA A 29 8.81 7.61 -22.82
CA ALA A 29 9.12 8.30 -24.07
C ALA A 29 9.78 9.70 -23.92
N GLY A 30 10.63 9.87 -22.90
CA GLY A 30 11.33 11.14 -22.63
C GLY A 30 10.51 12.19 -21.85
N LEU A 31 9.31 11.85 -21.39
CA LEU A 31 8.47 12.70 -20.54
C LEU A 31 8.30 12.10 -19.14
N VAL A 32 8.20 12.96 -18.12
CA VAL A 32 7.85 12.55 -16.75
C VAL A 32 6.45 13.01 -16.44
N THR A 33 5.55 12.06 -16.20
CA THR A 33 4.17 12.31 -15.79
C THR A 33 3.97 11.97 -14.32
N ARG A 34 2.99 12.61 -13.68
CA ARG A 34 2.60 12.29 -12.30
C ARG A 34 1.29 11.51 -12.29
N ARG A 35 1.29 10.38 -11.59
CA ARG A 35 0.10 9.54 -11.37
C ARG A 35 -0.17 9.44 -9.88
N LYS A 36 -1.44 9.59 -9.49
CA LYS A 36 -1.89 9.31 -8.12
C LYS A 36 -2.77 8.07 -8.14
N LEU A 37 -2.47 7.12 -7.27
CA LEU A 37 -3.19 5.85 -7.16
C LEU A 37 -3.52 5.58 -5.70
N SER A 38 -4.59 4.84 -5.44
CA SER A 38 -4.73 4.22 -4.11
C SER A 38 -3.60 3.19 -3.92
N VAL A 39 -3.24 2.89 -2.67
CA VAL A 39 -2.26 1.82 -2.39
C VAL A 39 -2.77 0.47 -2.91
N ALA A 40 -4.08 0.22 -2.84
CA ALA A 40 -4.68 -1.00 -3.39
C ALA A 40 -4.48 -1.10 -4.91
N ASP A 41 -4.76 -0.03 -5.64
CA ASP A 41 -4.57 0.01 -7.11
C ASP A 41 -3.08 -0.08 -7.48
N PHE A 42 -2.21 0.59 -6.72
CA PHE A 42 -0.77 0.52 -6.90
C PHE A 42 -0.23 -0.92 -6.73
N LEU A 43 -0.77 -1.69 -5.80
CA LEU A 43 -0.37 -3.09 -5.61
C LEU A 43 -0.88 -4.00 -6.72
N ALA A 44 -2.03 -3.69 -7.30
CA ALA A 44 -2.66 -4.48 -8.37
C ALA A 44 -2.21 -4.09 -9.80
N ASP A 45 -1.62 -2.91 -10.01
CA ASP A 45 -1.23 -2.40 -11.33
C ASP A 45 0.00 -3.14 -11.88
N GLU A 46 -0.18 -4.27 -12.55
CA GLU A 46 0.93 -5.07 -13.12
C GLU A 46 1.79 -4.28 -14.12
N GLY A 47 1.23 -3.30 -14.82
CA GLY A 47 1.94 -2.47 -15.80
C GLY A 47 3.06 -1.62 -15.20
N LEU A 48 3.01 -1.34 -13.90
CA LEU A 48 4.11 -0.66 -13.21
C LEU A 48 5.37 -1.54 -13.05
N ASN A 49 5.30 -2.87 -13.19
CA ASN A 49 6.50 -3.72 -13.07
C ASN A 49 7.54 -3.43 -14.16
N ASP A 50 7.08 -3.04 -15.35
CA ASP A 50 7.92 -2.77 -16.50
C ASP A 50 8.12 -1.26 -16.74
N ALA A 51 7.56 -0.42 -15.87
CA ALA A 51 7.62 1.04 -15.99
C ALA A 51 8.82 1.62 -15.23
N ASN A 52 9.42 2.68 -15.79
CA ASN A 52 10.41 3.49 -15.07
C ASN A 52 9.68 4.49 -14.17
N TYR A 53 9.42 4.11 -12.92
CA TYR A 53 8.74 4.99 -11.98
C TYR A 53 9.48 5.15 -10.66
N VAL A 54 9.21 6.25 -9.98
CA VAL A 54 9.64 6.50 -8.60
C VAL A 54 8.42 6.89 -7.78
N LEU A 55 8.28 6.29 -6.60
CA LEU A 55 7.29 6.73 -5.62
C LEU A 55 7.79 8.01 -4.96
N THR A 56 7.03 9.10 -5.12
CA THR A 56 7.42 10.43 -4.64
C THR A 56 6.73 10.82 -3.34
N SER A 57 5.52 10.31 -3.09
CA SER A 57 4.80 10.59 -1.86
C SER A 57 3.82 9.47 -1.49
N LEU A 58 3.52 9.39 -0.20
CA LEU A 58 2.49 8.54 0.40
C LEU A 58 1.61 9.43 1.28
N THR A 59 0.30 9.38 1.03
CA THR A 59 -0.70 10.06 1.86
C THR A 59 -1.50 9.02 2.62
N VAL A 60 -1.47 9.10 3.95
CA VAL A 60 -2.24 8.24 4.84
C VAL A 60 -3.39 9.06 5.44
N PRO A 61 -4.66 8.62 5.28
CA PRO A 61 -5.78 9.27 5.92
C PRO A 61 -5.63 9.30 7.44
N SER A 62 -6.10 10.38 8.06
CA SER A 62 -6.14 10.49 9.52
C SER A 62 -6.98 9.37 10.13
N LEU A 63 -6.51 8.83 11.25
CA LEU A 63 -7.20 7.80 12.03
C LEU A 63 -8.09 8.37 13.15
N LYS A 64 -8.18 9.71 13.29
CA LYS A 64 -8.86 10.39 14.41
C LYS A 64 -10.29 9.90 14.65
N ASP A 65 -11.00 9.49 13.60
CA ASP A 65 -12.38 8.99 13.66
C ASP A 65 -12.49 7.60 13.00
N ARG A 66 -11.46 6.76 13.18
CA ARG A 66 -11.40 5.42 12.59
C ARG A 66 -10.93 4.37 13.60
N HIS A 67 -11.49 3.17 13.51
CA HIS A 67 -10.89 1.98 14.12
C HIS A 67 -9.93 1.35 13.13
N PHE A 68 -8.70 1.08 13.58
CA PHE A 68 -7.69 0.38 12.81
C PHE A 68 -7.15 -0.81 13.61
N HIS A 69 -7.15 -1.97 12.96
CA HIS A 69 -6.52 -3.18 13.47
C HIS A 69 -5.70 -3.84 12.38
N SER A 70 -4.53 -4.36 12.76
CA SER A 70 -3.71 -5.19 11.87
C SER A 70 -3.38 -6.51 12.55
N PHE A 71 -3.26 -7.56 11.75
CA PHE A 71 -2.98 -8.91 12.17
C PHE A 71 -1.87 -9.48 11.29
N LYS A 72 -0.94 -10.19 11.94
CA LYS A 72 0.16 -10.89 11.29
C LYS A 72 0.30 -12.29 11.87
N HIS A 73 0.32 -13.28 10.99
CA HIS A 73 0.70 -14.64 11.30
C HIS A 73 1.99 -15.01 10.55
N ALA A 74 2.98 -15.53 11.27
CA ALA A 74 4.29 -15.89 10.74
C ALA A 74 4.87 -17.08 11.51
N ASN A 75 5.90 -17.73 10.94
CA ASN A 75 6.60 -18.86 11.57
C ASN A 75 7.25 -18.51 12.92
N ASN A 76 7.59 -17.24 13.13
CA ASN A 76 8.16 -16.73 14.37
C ASN A 76 7.42 -15.46 14.81
N LYS A 77 7.47 -15.16 16.12
CA LYS A 77 6.82 -13.98 16.71
C LYS A 77 7.47 -12.64 16.31
N ALA A 78 8.70 -12.66 15.81
CA ALA A 78 9.45 -11.49 15.40
C ALA A 78 10.41 -11.82 14.25
N ASN A 79 10.85 -10.79 13.51
CA ASN A 79 11.83 -10.88 12.42
C ASN A 79 11.51 -11.96 11.36
N ALA A 80 10.23 -12.11 11.02
CA ALA A 80 9.77 -13.08 10.04
C ALA A 80 8.84 -12.44 9.00
N HIS A 81 8.87 -12.99 7.79
CA HIS A 81 7.85 -12.71 6.78
C HIS A 81 6.50 -13.29 7.20
N SER A 82 5.44 -12.57 6.89
CA SER A 82 4.07 -13.01 7.16
C SER A 82 3.69 -14.14 6.21
N ILE A 83 3.11 -15.20 6.76
CA ILE A 83 2.35 -16.20 5.99
C ILE A 83 0.97 -15.63 5.66
N VAL A 84 0.35 -14.97 6.65
CA VAL A 84 -0.91 -14.24 6.50
C VAL A 84 -0.74 -12.87 7.14
N SER A 85 -1.15 -11.83 6.40
CA SER A 85 -1.20 -10.46 6.86
C SER A 85 -2.56 -9.89 6.51
N GLY A 86 -3.20 -9.22 7.48
CA GLY A 86 -4.52 -8.64 7.31
C GLY A 86 -4.62 -7.33 8.06
N ALA A 87 -5.40 -6.40 7.53
CA ALA A 87 -5.70 -5.16 8.20
C ALA A 87 -7.15 -4.76 7.96
N PHE A 88 -7.72 -4.07 8.94
CA PHE A 88 -9.08 -3.57 8.94
C PHE A 88 -9.05 -2.11 9.35
N CYS A 89 -9.75 -1.26 8.60
CA CYS A 89 -9.86 0.17 8.87
C CYS A 89 -11.30 0.60 8.56
N THR A 90 -12.04 1.06 9.57
CA THR A 90 -13.43 1.50 9.40
C THR A 90 -13.64 2.86 10.05
N GLY A 91 -14.58 3.65 9.51
CA GLY A 91 -15.05 4.86 10.17
C GLY A 91 -15.81 4.52 11.45
N LEU A 92 -15.70 5.42 12.43
CA LEU A 92 -16.62 5.50 13.56
C LEU A 92 -17.94 6.10 13.06
N THR A 93 -18.74 5.35 12.30
CA THR A 93 -20.15 5.72 12.13
C THR A 93 -20.87 5.39 13.43
N ALA A 94 -21.50 6.37 14.06
CA ALA A 94 -22.48 6.13 15.12
C ALA A 94 -23.54 5.17 14.58
N ALA A 95 -23.62 3.98 15.18
CA ALA A 95 -24.76 3.09 15.04
C ALA A 95 -25.96 3.67 15.81
#